data_AF-A0A1G2U5I3-F1
#
_entry.id   AF-A0A1G2U5I3-F1
#
_cell.length_a   1.000
_cell.length_b   1.000
_cell.length_c   1.000
_cell.angle_alpha   90.00
_cell.angle_beta   90.00
_cell.angle_gamma   90.00
#
_symmetry.space_group_name_H-M   'P 1'
#
loop_
_entity.id
_entity.type
_entity.pdbx_description
1 polymer ?
#
loop_
_entity_poly.entity_id
_entity_poly.type
_entity_poly.pdbx_seq_one_letter_code
_entity_poly.pdbx_strand_id
1 'polypeptide(L)'
;MNLVIAIRGAQSEKVVDGRRRQVVPFVGADSEGEFAQMGIGLIFPDEQKGIIWGLAMPHKLIQSWRGMKILERIERIYYSTLYACWTMAQRDVHDGDKSDFYELAEQVGGSAKLQALRDEVLASVPSADELNAMITNLREKGVDVDSCELEEEVKAGRIATSPLIETLACETKERIQAYKREEEKVNKPPKPLAQQGFLGRVASLFR
;
A
#
# COMPACT_ATOMS: atom_id res chain seq x y z
N MET A 1 14.81 14.38 4.16
CA MET A 1 13.95 13.23 3.79
C MET A 1 13.08 13.71 2.64
N ASN A 2 13.17 13.10 1.47
CA ASN A 2 12.41 13.51 0.30
C ASN A 2 11.11 12.69 0.27
N LEU A 3 10.08 13.21 0.96
CA LEU A 3 8.74 12.63 0.94
C LEU A 3 8.14 12.76 -0.47
N VAL A 4 7.58 11.67 -0.98
CA VAL A 4 6.72 11.70 -2.16
C VAL A 4 5.29 11.90 -1.69
N ILE A 5 4.63 12.97 -2.13
CA ILE A 5 3.26 13.29 -1.71
C ILE A 5 2.29 12.94 -2.84
N ALA A 6 1.40 11.98 -2.60
CA ALA A 6 0.35 11.61 -3.54
C ALA A 6 -0.82 12.60 -3.48
N ILE A 7 -1.29 12.90 -2.26
CA ILE A 7 -2.34 13.90 -1.99
C ILE A 7 -2.20 14.44 -0.57
N ARG A 8 -2.71 15.66 -0.34
CA ARG A 8 -2.80 16.29 0.98
C ARG A 8 -4.25 16.35 1.45
N GLY A 9 -4.43 16.16 2.76
CA GLY A 9 -5.69 16.36 3.46
C GLY A 9 -5.86 17.79 3.96
N ALA A 10 -6.86 17.97 4.82
CA ALA A 10 -7.17 19.27 5.41
C ALA A 10 -6.14 19.70 6.46
N GLN A 11 -5.61 20.91 6.31
CA GLN A 11 -4.75 21.53 7.32
C GLN A 11 -5.55 21.80 8.61
N SER A 12 -4.97 21.48 9.76
CA SER A 12 -5.57 21.77 11.07
C SER A 12 -4.52 21.88 12.17
N GLU A 13 -4.89 22.51 13.29
CA GLU A 13 -4.08 22.51 14.50
C GLU A 13 -4.35 21.24 15.31
N LYS A 14 -3.29 20.53 15.72
CA LYS A 14 -3.37 19.31 16.53
C LYS A 14 -2.33 19.32 17.64
N VAL A 15 -2.50 18.48 18.65
CA VAL A 15 -1.51 18.27 19.72
C VAL A 15 -0.60 17.12 19.32
N VAL A 16 0.63 17.41 18.89
CA VAL A 16 1.62 16.42 18.49
C VAL A 16 2.72 16.34 19.55
N ASP A 17 2.87 15.16 20.17
CA ASP A 17 3.80 14.91 21.27
C ASP A 17 3.70 15.99 22.39
N GLY A 18 2.46 16.31 22.75
CA GLY A 18 2.15 17.29 23.80
C GLY A 18 2.27 18.77 23.39
N ARG A 19 2.59 19.07 22.13
CA ARG A 19 2.70 20.46 21.63
C ARG A 19 1.65 20.75 20.58
N ARG A 20 0.99 21.90 20.66
CA ARG A 20 0.11 22.36 19.57
C ARG A 20 0.95 22.73 18.34
N ARG A 21 0.59 22.19 17.18
CA ARG A 21 1.27 22.41 15.90
C ARG A 21 0.25 22.45 14.77
N GLN A 22 0.52 23.27 13.76
CA GLN A 22 -0.16 23.15 12.46
C GLN A 22 0.32 21.89 11.76
N VAL A 23 -0.62 21.09 11.26
CA VAL A 23 -0.29 19.87 10.51
C VAL A 23 -1.16 19.73 9.27
N VAL A 24 -0.59 19.08 8.26
CA VAL A 24 -1.29 18.69 7.03
C VAL A 24 -1.13 17.19 6.86
N PRO A 25 -2.19 16.39 7.10
CA PRO A 25 -2.20 14.97 6.77
C PRO A 25 -1.93 14.76 5.28
N PHE A 26 -1.28 13.65 4.92
CA PHE A 26 -1.06 13.30 3.52
C PHE A 26 -1.04 11.79 3.31
N VAL A 27 -1.28 11.37 2.06
CA VAL A 27 -0.92 10.05 1.54
C VAL A 27 0.32 10.19 0.71
N GLY A 28 1.27 9.28 0.85
CA GLY A 28 2.53 9.38 0.13
C GLY A 28 3.48 8.24 0.44
N ALA A 29 4.75 8.45 0.14
CA ALA A 29 5.84 7.53 0.45
C ALA A 29 7.03 8.25 1.08
N ASP A 30 7.84 7.51 1.85
CA ASP A 30 9.03 8.01 2.54
C ASP A 30 10.20 8.36 1.60
N SER A 31 10.23 7.73 0.42
CA SER A 31 11.21 7.96 -0.65
C SER A 31 10.63 7.73 -2.04
N GLU A 32 11.44 7.99 -3.07
CA GLU A 32 11.19 7.56 -4.45
C GLU A 32 11.62 6.08 -4.63
N GLY A 33 11.07 5.40 -5.65
CA GLY A 33 11.47 4.04 -6.05
C GLY A 33 10.64 2.88 -5.48
N GLU A 34 10.96 1.67 -5.94
CA GLU A 34 10.16 0.43 -5.75
C GLU A 34 10.04 -0.01 -4.28
N PHE A 35 11.05 0.27 -3.46
CA PHE A 35 11.08 -0.13 -2.04
C PHE A 35 10.61 0.96 -1.07
N ALA A 36 10.04 2.05 -1.60
CA ALA A 36 9.50 3.12 -0.76
C ALA A 36 8.38 2.59 0.13
N GLN A 37 8.27 3.09 1.35
CA GLN A 37 7.17 2.77 2.26
C GLN A 37 6.02 3.73 1.99
N MET A 38 4.92 3.22 1.45
CA MET A 38 3.73 4.01 1.16
C MET A 38 2.71 3.88 2.30
N GLY A 39 2.12 5.01 2.69
CA GLY A 39 1.10 5.03 3.74
C GLY A 39 0.58 6.43 4.01
N ILE A 40 0.44 6.75 5.30
CA ILE A 40 -0.08 8.04 5.75
C ILE A 40 0.94 8.81 6.57
N GLY A 41 0.92 10.12 6.44
CA GLY A 41 1.83 10.98 7.15
C GLY A 41 1.26 12.33 7.50
N LEU A 42 2.09 13.15 8.12
CA LEU A 42 1.83 14.54 8.49
C LEU A 42 2.99 15.40 8.05
N ILE A 43 2.67 16.54 7.44
CA ILE A 43 3.62 17.62 7.20
C ILE A 43 3.43 18.67 8.31
N PHE A 44 4.52 19.20 8.82
CA PHE A 44 4.57 20.36 9.71
C PHE A 44 4.96 21.59 8.85
N PRO A 45 4.00 22.41 8.40
CA PRO A 45 4.26 23.50 7.46
C PRO A 45 5.33 24.47 7.96
N ASP A 46 5.31 24.74 9.27
CA ASP A 46 6.21 25.69 9.93
C ASP A 46 7.65 25.15 10.07
N GLU A 47 7.85 23.83 9.95
CA GLU A 47 9.15 23.19 10.19
C GLU A 47 9.78 22.60 8.92
N GLN A 48 9.10 22.66 7.78
CA GLN A 48 9.49 21.96 6.54
C GLN A 48 9.86 20.49 6.76
N LYS A 49 9.19 19.84 7.73
CA LYS A 49 9.40 18.45 8.10
C LYS A 49 8.11 17.68 7.88
N GLY A 50 8.24 16.39 7.66
CA GLY A 50 7.12 15.48 7.71
C GLY A 50 7.53 14.12 8.27
N ILE A 51 6.55 13.43 8.80
CA ILE A 51 6.65 12.05 9.27
C ILE A 51 5.63 11.22 8.51
N ILE A 52 5.97 9.97 8.26
CA ILE A 52 5.11 9.02 7.56
C ILE A 52 5.22 7.67 8.23
N TRP A 53 4.11 6.95 8.26
CA TRP A 53 4.05 5.53 8.53
C TRP A 53 3.48 4.84 7.29
N GLY A 54 4.07 3.73 6.87
CA GLY A 54 3.64 3.00 5.69
C GLY A 54 4.23 1.60 5.59
N LEU A 55 3.86 0.88 4.54
CA LEU A 55 4.38 -0.44 4.22
C LEU A 55 5.24 -0.38 2.95
N ALA A 56 6.32 -1.15 2.92
CA ALA A 56 7.11 -1.34 1.71
C ALA A 56 6.31 -2.08 0.63
N MET A 57 5.52 -3.09 1.02
CA MET A 57 4.53 -3.77 0.19
C MET A 57 3.47 -4.46 1.08
N PRO A 58 2.21 -4.60 0.64
CA PRO A 58 1.62 -3.99 -0.55
C PRO A 58 1.35 -2.48 -0.35
N HIS A 59 1.47 -1.70 -1.43
CA HIS A 59 1.14 -0.27 -1.44
C HIS A 59 -0.38 -0.04 -1.56
N LYS A 60 -1.09 -0.10 -0.42
CA LYS A 60 -2.56 0.08 -0.32
C LYS A 60 -2.96 1.56 -0.37
N LEU A 61 -3.24 2.08 -1.57
CA LEU A 61 -3.50 3.49 -1.82
C LEU A 61 -4.83 3.96 -1.24
N ILE A 62 -5.90 3.18 -1.43
CA ILE A 62 -7.24 3.55 -0.96
C ILE A 62 -7.31 3.47 0.56
N GLN A 63 -6.74 2.42 1.16
CA GLN A 63 -6.61 2.31 2.60
C GLN A 63 -5.82 3.47 3.19
N SER A 64 -4.72 3.87 2.55
CA SER A 64 -3.95 5.03 3.00
C SER A 64 -4.76 6.32 2.92
N TRP A 65 -5.50 6.54 1.83
CA TRP A 65 -6.42 7.68 1.73
C TRP A 65 -7.48 7.68 2.84
N ARG A 66 -8.10 6.53 3.12
CA ARG A 66 -9.05 6.37 4.23
C ARG A 66 -8.39 6.65 5.59
N GLY A 67 -7.17 6.16 5.83
CA GLY A 67 -6.40 6.41 7.03
C GLY A 67 -6.11 7.90 7.23
N MET A 68 -5.80 8.62 6.15
CA MET A 68 -5.67 10.08 6.17
C MET A 68 -6.98 10.76 6.56
N LYS A 69 -8.14 10.29 6.08
CA LYS A 69 -9.46 10.84 6.47
C LYS A 69 -9.82 10.58 7.93
N ILE A 70 -9.41 9.45 8.50
CA ILE A 70 -9.52 9.23 9.94
C ILE A 70 -8.62 10.22 10.69
N LEU A 71 -7.36 10.34 10.27
CA LEU A 71 -6.36 11.22 10.88
C LEU A 71 -6.77 12.70 10.89
N GLU A 72 -7.49 13.17 9.87
CA GLU A 72 -8.09 14.51 9.83
C GLU A 72 -8.99 14.78 11.06
N ARG A 73 -9.63 13.76 11.64
CA ARG A 73 -10.54 13.88 12.79
C ARG A 73 -9.88 13.67 14.16
N ILE A 74 -8.64 13.19 14.21
CA ILE A 74 -7.93 12.93 15.47
C ILE A 74 -7.32 14.23 16.01
N GLU A 75 -7.51 14.57 17.29
CA GLU A 75 -6.96 15.82 17.86
C GLU A 75 -5.50 15.69 18.35
N ARG A 76 -5.12 14.50 18.82
CA ARG A 76 -3.82 14.23 19.43
C ARG A 76 -3.03 13.25 18.58
N ILE A 77 -1.73 13.44 18.48
CA ILE A 77 -0.87 12.59 17.67
C ILE A 77 0.33 12.20 18.49
N TYR A 78 0.49 10.90 18.67
CA TYR A 78 1.58 10.24 19.35
C TYR A 78 2.22 9.20 18.42
N TYR A 79 3.20 8.48 18.95
CA TYR A 79 4.02 7.53 18.21
C TYR A 79 3.24 6.51 17.36
N SER A 80 2.18 5.90 17.91
CA SER A 80 1.36 4.87 17.24
C SER A 80 0.18 5.43 16.43
N THR A 81 -0.11 6.73 16.51
CA THR A 81 -1.36 7.27 15.97
C THR A 81 -1.48 7.11 14.45
N LEU A 82 -0.38 7.28 13.70
CA LEU A 82 -0.40 7.08 12.24
C LEU A 82 -0.69 5.62 11.88
N TYR A 83 0.00 4.69 12.54
CA TYR A 83 -0.24 3.26 12.38
C TYR A 83 -1.70 2.91 12.68
N ALA A 84 -2.20 3.32 13.85
CA ALA A 84 -3.57 3.05 14.27
C ALA A 84 -4.61 3.60 13.26
N CYS A 85 -4.42 4.82 12.75
CA CYS A 85 -5.32 5.39 11.75
C CYS A 85 -5.32 4.57 10.45
N TRP A 86 -4.15 4.12 10.01
CA TRP A 86 -4.02 3.30 8.80
C TRP A 86 -4.62 1.90 8.97
N THR A 87 -4.46 1.29 10.14
CA THR A 87 -5.03 -0.02 10.47
C THR A 87 -6.55 0.06 10.56
N MET A 88 -7.11 1.10 11.20
CA MET A 88 -8.57 1.29 11.29
C MET A 88 -9.24 1.60 9.94
N ALA A 89 -8.47 2.00 8.93
CA ALA A 89 -8.96 2.22 7.58
C ALA A 89 -9.19 0.93 6.77
N GLN A 90 -8.76 -0.24 7.28
CA GLN A 90 -9.06 -1.54 6.69
C GLN A 90 -10.55 -1.84 6.78
N ARG A 91 -11.10 -2.57 5.81
CA ARG A 91 -12.50 -3.04 5.87
C ARG A 91 -12.71 -4.10 6.94
N ASP A 92 -11.74 -4.99 7.08
CA ASP A 92 -11.74 -6.08 8.05
C ASP A 92 -10.58 -5.86 9.02
N VAL A 93 -10.88 -5.40 10.24
CA VAL A 93 -9.87 -5.20 11.28
C VAL A 93 -9.64 -6.52 11.99
N HIS A 94 -8.39 -6.98 12.03
CA HIS A 94 -8.04 -8.20 12.72
C HIS A 94 -8.20 -8.04 14.23
N ASP A 95 -8.57 -9.12 14.94
CA ASP A 95 -8.79 -9.07 16.40
C ASP A 95 -7.55 -8.58 17.17
N GLY A 96 -6.35 -8.84 16.64
CA GLY A 96 -5.08 -8.39 17.18
C GLY A 96 -4.89 -6.86 17.15
N ASP A 97 -5.61 -6.15 16.28
CA ASP A 97 -5.49 -4.70 16.09
C ASP A 97 -6.54 -3.93 16.91
N LYS A 98 -7.33 -4.61 17.74
CA LYS A 98 -8.34 -3.96 18.59
C LYS A 98 -7.74 -2.98 19.59
N SER A 99 -6.48 -3.15 19.99
CA SER A 99 -5.79 -2.19 20.87
C SER A 99 -5.72 -0.80 20.22
N ASP A 100 -5.43 -0.75 18.92
CA ASP A 100 -5.34 0.51 18.16
C ASP A 100 -6.69 1.21 18.06
N PHE A 101 -7.78 0.42 17.95
CA PHE A 101 -9.14 0.93 17.98
C PHE A 101 -9.41 1.66 19.32
N TYR A 102 -9.09 1.03 20.45
CA TYR A 102 -9.35 1.64 21.75
C TYR A 102 -8.48 2.88 21.98
N GLU A 103 -7.22 2.87 21.55
CA GLU A 103 -6.34 4.03 21.64
C GLU A 103 -6.92 5.24 20.87
N LEU A 104 -7.41 5.03 19.65
CA LEU A 104 -8.04 6.10 18.87
C LEU A 104 -9.40 6.50 19.42
N ALA A 105 -10.16 5.55 19.97
CA ALA A 105 -11.50 5.79 20.50
C ALA A 105 -11.47 6.83 21.62
N GLU A 106 -10.47 6.78 22.51
CA GLU A 106 -10.29 7.78 23.55
C GLU A 106 -10.11 9.21 22.99
N GLN A 107 -9.51 9.33 21.81
CA GLN A 107 -9.19 10.62 21.19
C GLN A 107 -10.36 11.25 20.44
N VAL A 108 -11.32 10.44 19.97
CA VAL A 108 -12.52 10.91 19.26
C VAL A 108 -13.78 10.94 20.15
N GLY A 109 -13.63 10.68 21.45
CA GLY A 109 -14.71 10.76 22.44
C GLY A 109 -15.53 9.47 22.60
N GLY A 110 -14.90 8.31 22.37
CA GLY A 110 -15.41 6.98 22.68
C GLY A 110 -15.56 6.06 21.47
N SER A 111 -15.68 4.75 21.74
CA SER A 111 -15.74 3.69 20.74
C SER A 111 -16.88 3.87 19.72
N ALA A 112 -18.05 4.32 20.17
CA ALA A 112 -19.19 4.55 19.28
C ALA A 112 -18.92 5.65 18.24
N LYS A 113 -18.21 6.72 18.63
CA LYS A 113 -17.84 7.80 17.70
C LYS A 113 -16.76 7.36 16.72
N LEU A 114 -15.78 6.59 17.18
CA LEU A 114 -14.77 6.02 16.28
C LEU A 114 -15.41 5.07 15.26
N GLN A 115 -16.32 4.20 15.71
CA GLN A 115 -17.02 3.31 14.80
C GLN A 115 -17.83 4.09 13.75
N ALA A 116 -18.60 5.09 14.17
CA ALA A 116 -19.35 5.94 13.24
C ALA A 116 -18.45 6.66 12.23
N LEU A 117 -17.31 7.19 12.68
CA LEU A 117 -16.31 7.80 11.80
C LEU A 117 -15.75 6.78 10.81
N ARG A 118 -15.41 5.59 11.28
CA ARG A 118 -14.89 4.52 10.41
C ARG A 118 -15.91 4.13 9.36
N ASP A 119 -17.18 3.99 9.74
CA ASP A 119 -18.26 3.67 8.80
C ASP A 119 -18.45 4.77 7.75
N GLU A 120 -18.39 6.05 8.15
CA GLU A 120 -18.40 7.20 7.23
C GLU A 120 -17.23 7.13 6.23
N VAL A 121 -16.01 6.92 6.73
CA VAL A 121 -14.81 6.85 5.89
C VAL A 121 -14.83 5.63 4.96
N LEU A 122 -15.31 4.47 5.41
CA LEU A 122 -15.42 3.26 4.60
C LEU A 122 -16.52 3.35 3.52
N ALA A 123 -17.55 4.16 3.77
CA ALA A 123 -18.57 4.49 2.78
C ALA A 123 -18.07 5.54 1.77
N SER A 124 -17.05 6.31 2.14
CA SER A 124 -16.41 7.27 1.25
C SER A 124 -15.32 6.64 0.38
N VAL A 125 -15.07 7.28 -0.76
CA VAL A 125 -14.00 6.95 -1.70
C VAL A 125 -13.37 8.24 -2.23
N PRO A 126 -12.09 8.22 -2.64
CA PRO A 126 -11.52 9.35 -3.37
C PRO A 126 -12.31 9.57 -4.65
N SER A 127 -12.44 10.83 -5.06
CA SER A 127 -12.97 11.15 -6.39
C SER A 127 -12.06 10.58 -7.49
N ALA A 128 -12.60 10.43 -8.70
CA ALA A 128 -11.84 9.91 -9.84
C ALA A 128 -10.58 10.77 -10.12
N ASP A 129 -10.70 12.09 -10.01
CA ASP A 129 -9.58 13.02 -10.22
C ASP A 129 -8.53 12.90 -9.11
N GLU A 130 -8.94 12.80 -7.85
CA GLU A 130 -8.03 12.57 -6.73
C GLU A 130 -7.29 11.24 -6.88
N LEU A 131 -8.00 10.16 -7.25
CA LEU A 131 -7.41 8.85 -7.42
C LEU A 131 -6.39 8.83 -8.56
N ASN A 132 -6.74 9.39 -9.72
CA ASN A 132 -5.83 9.48 -10.86
C ASN A 132 -4.60 10.34 -10.51
N ALA A 133 -4.79 11.48 -9.82
CA ALA A 133 -3.69 12.32 -9.38
C ALA A 133 -2.75 11.59 -8.41
N MET A 134 -3.29 10.87 -7.43
CA MET A 134 -2.49 10.07 -6.50
C MET A 134 -1.65 9.02 -7.23
N ILE A 135 -2.25 8.26 -8.15
CA ILE A 135 -1.56 7.23 -8.93
C ILE A 135 -0.43 7.86 -9.76
N THR A 136 -0.73 8.94 -10.50
CA THR A 136 0.26 9.63 -11.33
C THR A 136 1.43 10.15 -10.50
N ASN A 137 1.14 10.86 -9.40
CA ASN A 137 2.16 11.45 -8.52
C ASN A 137 3.12 10.39 -7.95
N LEU A 138 2.62 9.21 -7.59
CA LEU A 138 3.45 8.11 -7.11
C LEU A 138 4.28 7.47 -8.23
N ARG A 139 3.65 7.19 -9.37
CA ARG A 139 4.30 6.54 -10.52
C ARG A 139 5.40 7.39 -11.14
N GLU A 140 5.20 8.71 -11.25
CA GLU A 140 6.24 9.64 -11.72
C GLU A 140 7.50 9.61 -10.85
N LYS A 141 7.36 9.16 -9.60
CA LYS A 141 8.45 8.99 -8.62
C LYS A 141 8.90 7.54 -8.46
N GLY A 142 8.46 6.65 -9.35
CA GLY A 142 8.83 5.25 -9.34
C GLY A 142 8.31 4.48 -8.12
N VAL A 143 7.32 5.01 -7.40
CA VAL A 143 6.64 4.30 -6.31
C VAL A 143 5.52 3.47 -6.93
N ASP A 144 5.51 2.17 -6.66
CA ASP A 144 4.49 1.26 -7.18
C ASP A 144 3.15 1.48 -6.48
N VAL A 145 2.06 1.02 -7.10
CA VAL A 145 0.72 1.07 -6.53
C VAL A 145 0.09 -0.31 -6.67
N ASP A 146 -0.42 -0.86 -5.56
CA ASP A 146 -1.02 -2.18 -5.56
C ASP A 146 -2.32 -2.20 -6.37
N SER A 147 -2.28 -2.80 -7.57
CA SER A 147 -3.44 -2.93 -8.42
C SER A 147 -4.51 -3.86 -7.82
N CYS A 148 -4.15 -4.78 -6.92
CA CYS A 148 -5.10 -5.74 -6.36
C CYS A 148 -6.17 -5.02 -5.53
N GLU A 149 -5.77 -4.05 -4.69
CA GLU A 149 -6.74 -3.24 -3.91
C GLU A 149 -7.68 -2.46 -4.84
N LEU A 150 -7.14 -1.87 -5.90
CA LEU A 150 -7.93 -1.09 -6.86
C LEU A 150 -8.92 -1.99 -7.63
N GLU A 151 -8.47 -3.15 -8.10
CA GLU A 151 -9.33 -4.15 -8.76
C GLU A 151 -10.46 -4.65 -7.84
N GLU A 152 -10.19 -4.86 -6.56
CA GLU A 152 -11.19 -5.25 -5.56
C GLU A 152 -12.25 -4.16 -5.32
N GLU A 153 -11.83 -2.90 -5.19
CA GLU A 153 -12.73 -1.76 -5.01
C GLU A 153 -13.58 -1.49 -6.27
N VAL A 154 -13.01 -1.65 -7.47
CA VAL A 154 -13.75 -1.59 -8.75
C VAL A 154 -14.76 -2.73 -8.85
N LYS A 155 -14.35 -3.98 -8.58
CA LYS A 155 -15.22 -5.16 -8.65
C LYS A 155 -16.41 -5.05 -7.71
N ALA A 156 -16.21 -4.44 -6.55
CA ALA A 156 -17.26 -4.19 -5.60
C ALA A 156 -18.13 -2.96 -5.92
N GLY A 157 -17.87 -2.26 -7.02
CA GLY A 157 -18.66 -1.11 -7.49
C GLY A 157 -18.47 0.16 -6.66
N ARG A 158 -17.38 0.27 -5.89
CA ARG A 158 -17.14 1.39 -4.98
C ARG A 158 -16.38 2.52 -5.62
N ILE A 159 -15.47 2.20 -6.52
CA ILE A 159 -14.79 3.18 -7.38
C ILE A 159 -15.07 2.82 -8.85
N ALA A 160 -15.05 3.84 -9.71
CA ALA A 160 -15.12 3.63 -11.15
C ALA A 160 -13.78 3.07 -11.66
N THR A 161 -13.84 2.22 -12.68
CA THR A 161 -12.64 1.86 -13.44
C THR A 161 -12.09 3.09 -14.17
N SER A 162 -10.78 3.12 -14.39
CA SER A 162 -10.14 4.13 -15.23
C SER A 162 -9.04 3.48 -16.06
N PRO A 163 -8.63 4.09 -17.19
CA PRO A 163 -7.53 3.56 -18.01
C PRO A 163 -6.23 3.38 -17.21
N LEU A 164 -5.98 4.20 -16.18
CA LEU A 164 -4.82 4.05 -15.30
C LEU A 164 -4.91 2.79 -14.43
N ILE A 165 -6.09 2.51 -13.87
CA ILE A 165 -6.32 1.30 -13.07
C ILE A 165 -6.20 0.05 -13.94
N GLU A 166 -6.74 0.08 -15.15
CA GLU A 166 -6.63 -1.02 -16.12
C GLU A 166 -5.17 -1.28 -16.52
N THR A 167 -4.40 -0.20 -16.75
CA THR A 167 -2.98 -0.29 -17.05
C THR A 167 -2.21 -0.94 -15.91
N LEU A 168 -2.44 -0.49 -14.65
CA LEU A 168 -1.82 -1.09 -13.47
C LEU A 168 -2.16 -2.58 -13.32
N ALA A 169 -3.42 -2.95 -13.55
CA ALA A 169 -3.86 -4.34 -13.48
C ALA A 169 -3.17 -5.21 -14.53
N CYS A 170 -2.99 -4.71 -15.76
CA CYS A 170 -2.25 -5.38 -16.82
C CYS A 170 -0.76 -5.55 -16.45
N GLU A 171 -0.09 -4.48 -16.02
CA GLU A 171 1.32 -4.49 -15.60
C GLU A 171 1.56 -5.50 -14.46
N THR A 172 0.68 -5.54 -13.46
CA THR A 172 0.75 -6.52 -12.36
C THR A 172 0.55 -7.95 -12.85
N LYS A 173 -0.41 -8.21 -13.74
CA LYS A 173 -0.62 -9.54 -14.34
C LYS A 173 0.61 -10.00 -15.11
N GLU A 174 1.23 -9.11 -15.89
CA GLU A 174 2.47 -9.40 -16.62
C GLU A 174 3.63 -9.74 -15.68
N ARG A 175 3.82 -8.97 -14.59
CA ARG A 175 4.85 -9.24 -13.57
C ARG A 175 4.64 -10.61 -12.89
N ILE A 176 3.41 -10.92 -12.48
CA ILE A 176 3.08 -12.22 -11.88
C ILE A 176 3.35 -13.37 -12.86
N GLN A 177 3.00 -13.21 -14.13
CA GLN A 177 3.27 -14.24 -15.15
C GLN A 177 4.77 -14.40 -15.41
N ALA A 178 5.53 -13.31 -15.46
CA ALA A 178 6.98 -13.35 -15.62
C ALA A 178 7.63 -14.11 -14.45
N TYR A 179 7.25 -13.78 -13.22
CA TYR A 179 7.72 -14.47 -12.01
C TYR A 179 7.43 -15.98 -12.05
N LYS A 180 6.20 -16.38 -12.40
CA LYS A 180 5.84 -17.80 -12.56
C LYS A 180 6.67 -18.52 -13.62
N ARG A 181 6.92 -17.89 -14.77
CA ARG A 181 7.77 -18.46 -15.84
C ARG A 181 9.22 -18.63 -15.38
N GLU A 182 9.72 -17.76 -14.51
CA GLU A 182 11.06 -17.88 -13.94
C GLU A 182 11.13 -19.01 -12.90
N GLU A 183 10.16 -19.11 -12.00
CA GLU A 183 10.07 -20.24 -11.05
C GLU A 183 10.00 -21.59 -11.77
N GLU A 184 9.23 -21.70 -12.86
CA GLU A 184 9.17 -22.91 -13.67
C GLU A 184 10.50 -23.25 -14.39
N LYS A 185 11.34 -22.25 -14.68
CA LYS A 185 12.69 -22.49 -15.25
C LYS A 185 13.66 -22.98 -14.18
N VAL A 186 13.58 -22.42 -12.96
CA VAL A 186 14.43 -22.81 -11.84
C VAL A 186 14.06 -24.21 -11.32
N ASN A 187 12.77 -24.55 -11.29
CA ASN A 187 12.27 -25.83 -10.79
C ASN A 187 12.24 -26.97 -11.85
N LYS A 188 12.79 -26.76 -13.05
CA LYS A 188 12.91 -27.84 -14.03
C LYS A 188 14.01 -28.83 -13.59
N PRO A 189 13.69 -30.13 -13.40
CA PRO A 189 14.71 -31.12 -13.10
C PRO A 189 15.74 -31.16 -14.25
N PRO A 190 17.03 -31.39 -13.96
CA PRO A 190 18.04 -31.50 -15.00
C PRO A 190 17.60 -32.56 -16.00
N LYS A 191 17.59 -32.19 -17.29
CA LYS A 191 17.28 -33.16 -18.37
C LYS A 191 18.20 -34.37 -18.18
N PRO A 192 17.67 -35.60 -18.11
CA PRO A 192 18.53 -36.77 -18.10
C PRO A 192 19.40 -36.69 -19.35
N LEU A 193 20.71 -36.77 -19.17
CA LEU A 193 21.67 -36.91 -20.25
C LEU A 193 21.20 -38.10 -21.08
N ALA A 194 20.58 -37.81 -22.22
CA ALA A 194 20.31 -38.81 -23.22
C ALA A 194 21.66 -39.47 -23.51
N GLN A 195 21.78 -40.76 -23.20
CA GLN A 195 22.91 -41.58 -23.59
C GLN A 195 22.97 -41.54 -25.12
N GLN A 196 23.71 -40.58 -25.66
CA GLN A 196 24.09 -40.56 -27.07
C GLN A 196 24.91 -41.82 -27.31
N GLY A 197 24.45 -42.58 -28.30
CA GLY A 197 24.70 -44.00 -28.43
C GLY A 197 26.17 -44.40 -28.52
N PHE A 198 26.44 -45.58 -27.95
CA PHE A 198 27.59 -46.38 -28.33
C PHE A 198 27.17 -47.86 -28.39
N LEU A 199 26.37 -48.19 -29.40
CA LEU A 199 26.25 -49.57 -29.89
C LEU A 199 26.98 -49.62 -31.23
N GLY A 200 28.12 -50.31 -31.28
CA GLY A 200 28.72 -50.71 -32.56
C GLY A 200 30.20 -51.09 -32.50
N ARG A 201 30.46 -52.40 -32.57
CA ARG A 201 31.75 -53.09 -32.82
C ARG A 201 32.66 -53.14 -31.57
N VAL A 202 33.02 -54.31 -31.05
CA VAL A 202 33.89 -55.30 -31.70
C VAL A 202 33.44 -56.73 -31.40
N ALA A 203 33.09 -57.47 -32.45
CA ALA A 203 33.22 -58.92 -32.47
C ALA A 203 34.57 -59.28 -33.08
N SER A 204 35.10 -60.45 -32.69
CA SER A 204 36.32 -61.13 -33.14
C SER A 204 37.64 -60.66 -32.53
N LEU A 205 38.15 -61.42 -31.55
CA LEU A 205 39.49 -62.03 -31.51
C LEU A 205 39.82 -62.51 -30.10
N PHE A 206 39.42 -63.73 -29.74
CA PHE A 206 40.23 -64.57 -28.86
C PHE A 206 40.09 -66.03 -29.32
N ARG A 207 41.25 -66.62 -29.56
CA ARG A 207 41.51 -68.04 -29.80
C ARG A 207 41.33 -68.83 -28.51
#